data_AF-A0A530AHI0-F1
#
_entry.id   AF-A0A530AHI0-F1
#
_cell.length_a   1.000
_cell.length_b   1.000
_cell.length_c   1.000
_cell.angle_alpha   90.00
_cell.angle_beta   90.00
_cell.angle_gamma   90.00
#
_symmetry.space_group_name_H-M   'P 1'
#
loop_
_entity.id
_entity.type
_entity.pdbx_description
1 polymer ?
#
loop_
_entity_poly.entity_id
_entity_poly.type
_entity_poly.pdbx_seq_one_letter_code
_entity_poly.pdbx_strand_id
1 'polypeptide(L)'
;DHTGGKGNYVILNGPASSSILERVKGCKNVLAHHADIKVLSDDQNAEGSRDGGLKVFQSLLTRFDKIDAVFAINDPTAIGAQLAAKQLNRSEFIITAVDGAPDIEKEFASGTSMIKASASQDPYVMA
;
A
#
# COMPACT_ATOMS: atom_id res chain seq x y z
N ASP A 1 2.98 11.87 -10.61
CA ASP A 1 3.99 11.05 -9.92
C ASP A 1 4.47 11.83 -8.70
N HIS A 2 4.25 11.32 -7.49
CA HIS A 2 4.53 12.04 -6.23
C HIS A 2 5.98 11.88 -5.76
N THR A 3 6.71 10.90 -6.29
CA THR A 3 8.09 10.57 -5.91
C THR A 3 9.11 10.97 -6.98
N GLY A 4 8.64 11.41 -8.16
CA GLY A 4 9.50 11.80 -9.28
C GLY A 4 10.32 10.63 -9.86
N GLY A 5 9.80 9.41 -9.76
CA GLY A 5 10.42 8.20 -10.31
C GLY A 5 11.61 7.66 -9.53
N LYS A 6 11.82 8.09 -8.27
CA LYS A 6 12.92 7.64 -7.40
C LYS A 6 12.43 7.36 -5.98
N GLY A 7 13.13 6.49 -5.25
CA GLY A 7 12.95 6.38 -3.80
C GLY A 7 12.72 4.96 -3.29
N ASN A 8 12.43 4.89 -2.00
CA ASN A 8 12.23 3.67 -1.23
C ASN A 8 10.75 3.29 -1.17
N TYR A 9 10.42 2.14 -1.75
CA TYR A 9 9.06 1.64 -1.86
C TYR A 9 8.89 0.41 -0.99
N VAL A 10 7.71 0.25 -0.41
CA VAL A 10 7.30 -0.99 0.26
C VAL A 10 6.00 -1.50 -0.33
N ILE A 11 5.88 -2.81 -0.43
CA ILE A 11 4.66 -3.52 -0.81
C ILE A 11 4.17 -4.27 0.42
N LEU A 12 2.97 -3.92 0.89
CA LEU A 12 2.25 -4.66 1.92
C LEU A 12 1.47 -5.77 1.23
N ASN A 13 2.09 -6.96 1.20
CA ASN A 13 1.56 -8.14 0.53
C ASN A 13 0.43 -8.78 1.34
N GLY A 14 -0.16 -9.88 0.85
CA GLY A 14 -1.19 -10.62 1.55
C GLY A 14 -1.07 -12.13 1.35
N PRO A 15 -2.12 -12.89 1.69
CA PRO A 15 -2.14 -14.33 1.50
C PRO A 15 -1.93 -14.71 0.04
N ALA A 16 -1.32 -15.87 -0.21
CA ALA A 16 -1.09 -16.35 -1.56
C ALA A 16 -2.42 -16.68 -2.26
N SER A 17 -2.89 -15.76 -3.09
CA SER A 17 -4.02 -15.96 -4.02
C SER A 17 -3.61 -15.47 -5.40
N SER A 18 -4.25 -15.97 -6.45
CA SER A 18 -3.95 -15.54 -7.83
C SER A 18 -4.11 -14.03 -8.01
N SER A 19 -5.15 -13.43 -7.43
CA SER A 19 -5.38 -11.99 -7.49
C SER A 19 -4.28 -11.18 -6.81
N ILE A 20 -3.83 -11.60 -5.63
CA ILE A 20 -2.76 -10.92 -4.89
C ILE A 20 -1.42 -11.06 -5.61
N LEU A 21 -1.11 -12.26 -6.11
CA LEU A 21 0.11 -12.51 -6.89
C LEU A 21 0.17 -11.62 -8.13
N GLU A 22 -0.94 -11.49 -8.87
CA GLU A 22 -1.00 -10.62 -10.05
C GLU A 22 -0.92 -9.13 -9.69
N ARG A 23 -1.57 -8.67 -8.61
CA ARG A 23 -1.45 -7.28 -8.11
C ARG A 23 0.01 -6.94 -7.77
N VAL A 24 0.68 -7.81 -6.99
CA VAL A 24 2.07 -7.61 -6.58
C VAL A 24 3.02 -7.69 -7.78
N LYS A 25 2.84 -8.68 -8.66
CA LYS A 25 3.63 -8.82 -9.88
C LYS A 25 3.50 -7.61 -10.80
N GLY A 26 2.27 -7.11 -11.01
CA GLY A 26 2.01 -5.90 -11.78
C GLY A 26 2.73 -4.69 -11.19
N CYS A 27 2.61 -4.48 -9.88
CA CYS A 27 3.32 -3.42 -9.16
C CYS A 27 4.84 -3.53 -9.37
N LYS A 28 5.42 -4.70 -9.08
CA LYS A 28 6.86 -4.95 -9.24
C LYS A 28 7.35 -4.73 -10.67
N ASN A 29 6.56 -5.15 -11.66
CA ASN A 29 6.90 -4.96 -13.06
C ASN A 29 7.02 -3.47 -13.40
N VAL A 30 6.06 -2.64 -12.97
CA VAL A 30 6.14 -1.18 -13.18
C VAL A 30 7.35 -0.59 -12.47
N LEU A 31 7.54 -0.90 -11.18
CA LEU A 31 8.67 -0.36 -10.41
C LEU A 31 10.03 -0.76 -10.99
N ALA A 32 10.16 -1.96 -11.57
CA ALA A 32 11.40 -2.44 -12.19
C ALA A 32 11.84 -1.63 -13.43
N HIS A 33 10.94 -0.89 -14.07
CA HIS A 33 11.28 0.00 -15.18
C HIS A 33 11.92 1.33 -14.71
N HIS A 34 11.97 1.57 -13.40
CA HIS A 34 12.56 2.77 -12.81
C HIS A 34 13.80 2.38 -12.00
N ALA A 35 15.00 2.58 -12.59
CA ALA A 35 16.27 2.18 -11.97
C ALA A 35 16.56 2.87 -10.62
N ASP A 36 15.95 4.03 -10.37
CA ASP A 36 16.11 4.81 -9.14
C ASP A 36 15.10 4.43 -8.04
N ILE A 37 14.23 3.45 -8.28
CA ILE A 37 13.31 2.91 -7.28
C ILE A 37 13.94 1.68 -6.62
N LYS A 38 13.89 1.66 -5.29
CA LYS A 38 14.30 0.52 -4.48
C LYS A 38 13.11 -0.03 -3.71
N VAL A 39 12.76 -1.29 -3.97
CA VAL A 39 11.78 -2.02 -3.15
C VAL A 39 12.48 -2.52 -1.88
N LEU A 40 12.08 -1.99 -0.73
CA LEU A 40 12.63 -2.35 0.58
C LEU A 40 12.01 -3.63 1.16
N SER A 41 10.76 -3.92 0.81
CA SER A 41 9.99 -5.07 1.30
C SER A 41 8.83 -5.37 0.36
N ASP A 42 8.59 -6.64 0.06
CA ASP A 42 7.46 -7.11 -0.77
C ASP A 42 6.91 -8.50 -0.38
N ASP A 43 7.40 -9.08 0.71
CA ASP A 43 7.13 -10.45 1.13
C ASP A 43 6.28 -10.56 2.41
N GLN A 44 6.04 -9.44 3.09
CA GLN A 44 5.32 -9.42 4.35
C GLN A 44 3.80 -9.57 4.12
N ASN A 45 3.24 -10.66 4.63
CA ASN A 45 1.81 -10.96 4.54
C ASN A 45 1.02 -10.12 5.56
N ALA A 46 0.29 -9.13 5.07
CA ALA A 46 -0.61 -8.27 5.84
C ALA A 46 -2.06 -8.81 5.91
N GLU A 47 -2.27 -10.07 5.55
CA GLU A 47 -3.53 -10.82 5.68
C GLU A 47 -4.72 -10.23 4.90
N GLY A 48 -4.49 -9.18 4.10
CA GLY A 48 -5.56 -8.43 3.44
C GLY A 48 -6.48 -7.71 4.43
N SER A 49 -6.02 -7.44 5.66
CA SER A 49 -6.84 -6.95 6.77
C SER A 49 -6.28 -5.66 7.36
N ARG A 50 -7.11 -4.93 8.13
CA ARG A 50 -6.67 -3.73 8.86
C ARG A 50 -5.62 -4.06 9.91
N ASP A 51 -5.83 -5.15 10.65
CA ASP A 51 -4.92 -5.58 11.72
C ASP A 51 -3.58 -6.06 11.15
N GLY A 52 -3.62 -6.82 10.06
CA GLY A 52 -2.41 -7.27 9.38
C GLY A 52 -1.63 -6.10 8.75
N GLY A 53 -2.33 -5.15 8.10
CA GLY A 53 -1.73 -3.91 7.58
C GLY A 53 -1.07 -3.07 8.67
N LEU A 54 -1.75 -2.92 9.82
CA LEU A 54 -1.22 -2.24 11.00
C LEU A 54 0.06 -2.91 11.50
N LYS A 55 0.01 -4.22 11.76
CA LYS A 55 1.12 -4.99 12.33
C LYS A 55 2.34 -5.01 11.41
N VAL A 56 2.14 -5.32 10.13
CA VAL A 56 3.24 -5.38 9.15
C VAL A 56 3.87 -4.01 8.99
N PHE A 57 3.05 -2.95 8.84
CA PHE A 57 3.63 -1.65 8.56
C PHE A 57 4.29 -1.01 9.79
N GLN A 58 3.83 -1.26 11.02
CA GLN A 58 4.58 -0.90 12.23
C GLN A 58 5.99 -1.51 12.24
N SER A 59 6.10 -2.80 11.89
CA SER A 59 7.40 -3.48 11.79
C SER A 59 8.30 -2.83 10.74
N LEU A 60 7.74 -2.52 9.56
CA LEU A 60 8.49 -1.89 8.47
C LEU A 60 8.92 -0.45 8.80
N LEU A 61 8.04 0.34 9.42
CA LEU A 61 8.35 1.71 9.88
C LEU A 61 9.43 1.74 10.97
N THR A 62 9.49 0.69 11.79
CA THR A 62 10.57 0.53 12.79
C THR A 62 11.90 0.10 12.14
N ARG A 63 11.83 -0.70 11.07
CA ARG A 63 13.01 -1.20 10.35
C ARG A 63 13.63 -0.17 9.42
N PHE A 64 12.82 0.71 8.83
CA PHE A 64 13.24 1.63 7.78
C PHE A 64 13.00 3.09 8.16
N ASP A 65 14.08 3.84 8.30
CA ASP A 65 14.03 5.27 8.63
C ASP A 65 13.38 6.09 7.52
N LYS A 66 13.47 5.65 6.26
CA LYS A 66 12.93 6.37 5.10
C LYS A 66 12.15 5.45 4.16
N ILE A 67 10.88 5.78 3.98
CA ILE A 67 9.95 5.22 3.00
C ILE A 67 9.34 6.39 2.24
N ASP A 68 9.30 6.30 0.92
CA ASP A 68 8.75 7.36 0.05
C ASP A 68 7.36 6.98 -0.50
N ALA A 69 7.09 5.68 -0.67
CA ALA A 69 5.78 5.20 -1.12
C ALA A 69 5.44 3.78 -0.63
N VAL A 70 4.14 3.52 -0.47
CA VAL A 70 3.56 2.27 0.01
C VAL A 70 2.52 1.79 -0.99
N PHE A 71 2.65 0.55 -1.46
CA PHE A 71 1.59 -0.15 -2.17
C PHE A 71 0.97 -1.19 -1.24
N ALA A 72 -0.31 -1.01 -0.90
CA ALA A 72 -1.09 -2.00 -0.17
C ALA A 72 -1.91 -2.83 -1.15
N ILE A 73 -1.92 -4.15 -0.97
CA ILE A 73 -2.66 -5.03 -1.89
C ILE A 73 -4.15 -4.76 -1.91
N ASN A 74 -4.74 -4.18 -0.86
CA ASN A 74 -6.16 -3.85 -0.78
C ASN A 74 -6.46 -2.67 0.17
N ASP A 75 -7.70 -2.17 0.14
CA ASP A 75 -8.13 -1.03 0.96
C ASP A 75 -8.05 -1.26 2.48
N PRO A 76 -8.49 -2.41 3.05
CA PRO A 76 -8.30 -2.69 4.47
C PRO A 76 -6.84 -2.64 4.91
N THR A 77 -5.92 -3.20 4.11
CA THR A 77 -4.48 -3.17 4.40
C THR A 77 -3.96 -1.73 4.40
N ALA A 78 -4.40 -0.90 3.44
CA ALA A 78 -4.02 0.51 3.35
C ALA A 78 -4.49 1.33 4.57
N ILE A 79 -5.72 1.08 5.04
CA ILE A 79 -6.28 1.73 6.23
C ILE A 79 -5.46 1.33 7.48
N GLY A 80 -5.12 0.05 7.62
CA GLY A 80 -4.25 -0.45 8.69
C GLY A 80 -2.86 0.20 8.67
N ALA A 81 -2.25 0.30 7.49
CA ALA A 81 -0.97 0.96 7.29
C ALA A 81 -1.04 2.45 7.66
N GLN A 82 -2.08 3.16 7.24
CA GLN A 82 -2.27 4.55 7.63
C GLN A 82 -2.35 4.70 9.16
N LEU A 83 -3.03 3.78 9.85
CA LEU A 83 -3.10 3.80 11.31
C LEU A 83 -1.72 3.58 11.95
N ALA A 84 -0.92 2.63 11.45
CA ALA A 84 0.46 2.41 11.92
C ALA A 84 1.31 3.68 11.79
N ALA A 85 1.23 4.35 10.63
CA ALA A 85 1.94 5.58 10.35
C ALA A 85 1.54 6.70 11.32
N LYS A 86 0.23 6.89 11.54
CA LYS A 86 -0.30 7.84 12.53
C LYS A 86 0.22 7.57 13.94
N GLN A 87 0.24 6.31 14.37
CA GLN A 87 0.74 5.92 15.71
C GLN A 87 2.24 6.19 15.90
N LEU A 88 3.02 6.10 14.82
CA LEU A 88 4.46 6.37 14.83
C LEU A 88 4.81 7.80 14.41
N ASN A 89 3.81 8.67 14.21
CA ASN A 89 3.98 10.05 13.74
C ASN A 89 4.79 10.16 12.43
N ARG A 90 4.57 9.22 11.51
CA ARG A 90 5.19 9.17 10.18
C ARG A 90 4.15 9.57 9.12
N SER A 91 4.55 10.38 8.14
CA SER A 91 3.63 10.93 7.13
C SER A 91 4.31 11.40 5.84
N GLU A 92 5.59 11.08 5.64
CA GLU A 92 6.39 11.53 4.49
C GLU A 92 6.14 10.75 3.20
N PHE A 93 5.33 9.68 3.26
CA PHE A 93 5.02 8.80 2.14
C PHE A 93 3.56 8.88 1.73
N ILE A 94 3.29 8.41 0.52
CA ILE A 94 1.95 8.14 0.04
C ILE A 94 1.61 6.66 0.12
N ILE A 95 0.35 6.34 0.35
CA ILE A 95 -0.19 4.99 0.32
C ILE A 95 -1.14 4.87 -0.88
N THR A 96 -1.00 3.76 -1.62
CA THR A 96 -1.92 3.39 -2.70
C THR A 96 -2.48 2.00 -2.45
N ALA A 97 -3.70 1.76 -2.93
CA ALA A 97 -4.43 0.52 -2.69
C ALA A 97 -5.17 0.03 -3.94
N VAL A 98 -5.89 -1.07 -3.78
CA VAL A 98 -6.78 -1.66 -4.79
C VAL A 98 -8.07 -2.04 -4.06
N ASP A 99 -9.22 -1.92 -4.73
CA ASP A 99 -10.59 -2.38 -4.39
C ASP A 99 -11.58 -1.23 -4.64
N GLY A 100 -11.28 0.00 -4.20
CA GLY A 100 -12.15 1.17 -4.35
C GLY A 100 -13.41 1.08 -3.49
N ALA A 101 -13.32 0.51 -2.30
CA ALA A 101 -14.43 0.28 -1.39
C ALA A 101 -14.94 1.59 -0.75
N PRO A 102 -16.23 1.69 -0.35
CA PRO A 102 -16.80 2.91 0.24
C PRO A 102 -16.05 3.45 1.47
N ASP A 103 -15.35 2.58 2.20
CA ASP A 103 -14.55 3.00 3.35
C ASP A 103 -13.29 3.80 2.94
N ILE A 104 -12.73 3.57 1.76
CA ILE A 104 -11.61 4.37 1.24
C ILE A 104 -12.07 5.78 0.84
N GLU A 105 -13.33 5.92 0.41
CA GLU A 105 -13.92 7.22 0.06
C GLU A 105 -14.05 8.13 1.29
N LYS A 106 -14.42 7.56 2.44
CA LYS A 106 -14.43 8.28 3.72
C LYS A 106 -13.04 8.77 4.11
N GLU A 107 -12.02 7.95 3.86
CA GLU A 107 -10.63 8.35 4.10
C GLU A 107 -10.22 9.51 3.18
N PHE A 108 -10.60 9.50 1.91
CA PHE A 108 -10.34 10.62 1.00
C PHE A 108 -11.04 11.90 1.43
N ALA A 109 -12.28 11.81 1.93
CA ALA A 109 -13.05 12.96 2.40
C ALA A 109 -12.38 13.70 3.59
N SER A 110 -11.50 13.02 4.35
CA SER A 110 -10.79 13.62 5.47
C SER A 110 -9.75 14.69 5.09
N GLY A 111 -9.34 14.76 3.81
CA GLY A 111 -8.35 15.71 3.29
C GLY A 111 -6.92 15.55 3.83
N THR A 112 -6.73 14.76 4.87
CA THR A 112 -5.45 14.53 5.57
C THR A 112 -4.93 13.10 5.39
N SER A 113 -5.63 12.30 4.57
CA SER A 113 -5.27 10.92 4.32
C SER A 113 -3.92 10.80 3.61
N MET A 114 -3.12 9.85 4.10
CA MET A 114 -1.90 9.38 3.44
C MET A 114 -2.24 8.48 2.25
N ILE A 115 -3.46 7.93 2.20
CA ILE A 115 -3.95 7.16 1.07
C ILE A 115 -4.34 8.14 -0.04
N LYS A 116 -3.66 8.04 -1.19
CA LYS A 116 -3.84 8.96 -2.32
C LYS A 116 -4.61 8.36 -3.49
N ALA A 117 -4.68 7.04 -3.57
CA ALA A 117 -5.42 6.35 -4.62
C ALA A 117 -5.82 4.94 -4.18
N SER A 118 -6.98 4.51 -4.66
CA SER A 118 -7.35 3.09 -4.70
C SER A 118 -7.85 2.75 -6.09
N ALA A 119 -7.25 1.75 -6.73
CA ALA A 119 -7.73 1.26 -8.01
C ALA A 119 -8.99 0.43 -7.80
N SER A 120 -10.14 0.95 -8.18
CA SER A 120 -11.41 0.25 -8.02
C SER A 120 -11.47 -1.03 -8.84
N GLN A 121 -12.03 -2.09 -8.26
CA GLN A 121 -12.43 -3.29 -8.99
C GLN A 121 -13.96 -3.42 -8.89
N ASP A 122 -14.61 -3.67 -10.02
CA ASP A 122 -16.05 -3.95 -10.07
C ASP A 122 -16.29 -5.44 -10.31
N PRO A 123 -16.64 -6.24 -9.28
CA PRO A 123 -16.90 -7.67 -9.45
C PRO A 123 -18.10 -7.97 -10.34
N TYR A 124 -19.05 -7.03 -10.50
CA TYR A 124 -20.27 -7.26 -11.29
C TYR A 124 -20.03 -7.19 -12.79
N VAL A 125 -18.96 -6.50 -13.23
CA VAL A 125 -18.58 -6.37 -14.64
C VAL A 125 -17.50 -7.40 -15.03
N MET A 126 -16.99 -8.14 -14.05
CA MET A 126 -15.95 -9.18 -14.22
C MET A 126 -16.53 -10.61 -14.35
N ALA A 127 -17.86 -10.76 -14.32
CA ALA A 127 -18.58 -12.03 -14.39
C ALA A 127 -18.99 -12.41 -15.82
#